data_AF-A0A7U6QPN6-F1
#
_entry.id   AF-A0A7U6QPN6-F1
#
_cell.length_a   1.000
_cell.length_b   1.000
_cell.length_c   1.000
_cell.angle_alpha   90.00
_cell.angle_beta   90.00
_cell.angle_gamma   90.00
#
_symmetry.space_group_name_H-M   'P 1'
#
loop_
_entity.id
_entity.type
_entity.pdbx_description
1 polymer ?
#
loop_
_entity_poly.entity_id
_entity_poly.type
_entity_poly.pdbx_seq_one_letter_code
_entity_poly.pdbx_strand_id
1 'polypeptide(L)'
;MNADEDVLFLTLSSHGNEDIVQLANPPIAMDNLDAAWLREALDASGIRWRVIVVSSCYSGSFIDELASPTTVVITASAADKASFGCTNTAEMTYFGQAFLLKA
;
A
#
# COMPACT_ATOMS: atom_id res chain seq x y z
N MET A 1 -19.43 -7.42 -2.34
CA MET A 1 -18.92 -7.01 -3.66
C MET A 1 -19.31 -8.06 -4.69
N ASN A 2 -19.62 -7.63 -5.89
CA ASN A 2 -19.74 -8.49 -7.05
C ASN A 2 -18.36 -8.70 -7.66
N ALA A 3 -17.77 -9.90 -7.53
CA ALA A 3 -16.42 -10.18 -8.01
C ALA A 3 -16.27 -10.11 -9.54
N ASP A 4 -17.38 -10.10 -10.28
CA ASP A 4 -17.39 -10.00 -11.74
C ASP A 4 -17.39 -8.55 -12.25
N GLU A 5 -17.71 -7.59 -11.39
CA GLU A 5 -17.91 -6.18 -11.79
C GLU A 5 -17.15 -5.18 -10.91
N ASP A 6 -17.03 -5.45 -9.60
CA ASP A 6 -16.47 -4.51 -8.63
C ASP A 6 -14.94 -4.57 -8.59
N VAL A 7 -14.33 -3.41 -8.34
CA VAL A 7 -12.89 -3.24 -8.11
C VAL A 7 -12.65 -2.74 -6.69
N LEU A 8 -11.73 -3.39 -5.95
CA LEU A 8 -11.19 -2.82 -4.72
C LEU A 8 -10.14 -1.77 -5.08
N PHE A 9 -10.32 -0.54 -4.60
CA PHE A 9 -9.25 0.47 -4.57
C PHE A 9 -8.79 0.66 -3.13
N LEU A 10 -7.56 0.22 -2.82
CA LEU A 10 -6.98 0.25 -1.48
C LEU A 10 -5.74 1.15 -1.46
N THR A 11 -5.74 2.17 -0.61
CA THR A 11 -4.55 3.02 -0.37
C THR A 11 -4.03 2.79 1.04
N LEU A 12 -2.76 2.41 1.14
CA LEU A 12 -2.00 2.27 2.38
C LEU A 12 -1.00 3.42 2.46
N SER A 13 -0.98 4.14 3.59
CA SER A 13 -0.02 5.21 3.84
C SER A 13 0.48 5.15 5.27
N SER A 14 1.77 4.91 5.44
CA SER A 14 2.43 4.87 6.75
C SER A 14 3.96 4.92 6.56
N HIS A 15 4.70 4.81 7.66
CA HIS A 15 6.09 4.39 7.60
C HIS A 15 6.20 2.93 7.10
N GLY A 16 7.36 2.57 6.58
CA GLY A 16 7.59 1.22 6.09
C GLY A 16 9.06 0.90 5.96
N ASN A 17 9.31 -0.39 5.74
CA ASN A 17 10.59 -0.98 5.38
C ASN A 17 10.36 -1.96 4.22
N GLU A 18 11.40 -2.66 3.78
CA GLU A 18 11.24 -3.78 2.83
C GLU A 18 10.15 -4.75 3.32
N ASP A 19 9.16 -4.99 2.46
CA ASP A 19 7.97 -5.83 2.64
C ASP A 19 7.06 -5.50 3.83
N ILE A 20 7.27 -4.36 4.49
CA ILE A 20 6.55 -3.99 5.72
C ILE A 20 5.94 -2.58 5.63
N VAL A 21 4.66 -2.48 6.00
CA VAL A 21 4.00 -1.22 6.36
C VAL A 21 3.77 -1.20 7.87
N GLN A 22 4.24 -0.15 8.54
CA GLN A 22 4.14 -0.04 9.99
C GLN A 22 2.71 0.29 10.41
N LEU A 23 2.21 -0.42 11.41
CA LEU A 23 0.92 -0.15 12.04
C LEU A 23 1.12 0.21 13.52
N ALA A 24 0.43 1.25 13.99
CA ALA A 24 0.51 1.68 15.39
C ALA A 24 -0.84 2.23 15.85
N ASN A 25 -1.40 1.66 16.91
CA ASN A 25 -2.64 2.15 17.52
C ASN A 25 -2.66 1.95 19.06
N PRO A 26 -1.83 2.68 19.82
CA PRO A 26 -1.78 2.52 21.27
C PRO A 26 -3.15 2.73 21.95
N PRO A 27 -3.49 1.96 22.99
CA PRO A 27 -2.66 0.95 23.67
C PRO A 27 -2.73 -0.45 23.03
N ILE A 28 -3.39 -0.60 21.89
CA ILE A 28 -3.54 -1.89 21.20
C ILE A 28 -2.19 -2.24 20.56
N ALA A 29 -1.61 -3.37 20.98
CA ALA A 29 -0.47 -3.95 20.29
C ALA A 29 -0.94 -4.42 18.91
N MET A 30 -0.30 -3.90 17.86
CA MET A 30 -0.55 -4.32 16.49
C MET A 30 0.75 -4.81 15.89
N ASP A 31 0.67 -5.92 15.18
CA ASP A 31 1.74 -6.34 14.29
C ASP A 31 1.78 -5.42 13.07
N ASN A 32 2.95 -5.27 12.48
CA ASN A 32 3.06 -4.58 11.20
C ASN A 32 2.36 -5.38 10.11
N LEU A 33 1.94 -4.70 9.06
CA LEU A 33 1.37 -5.34 7.88
C LEU A 33 2.52 -5.75 6.95
N ASP A 34 2.67 -7.04 6.71
CA ASP A 34 3.60 -7.59 5.73
C ASP A 34 2.93 -7.84 4.37
N ALA A 35 3.72 -7.86 3.30
CA ALA A 35 3.24 -8.03 1.94
C ALA A 35 2.54 -9.38 1.70
N ALA A 36 3.07 -10.46 2.28
CA ALA A 36 2.52 -11.82 2.11
C ALA A 36 1.18 -11.96 2.83
N TRP A 37 1.07 -11.47 4.05
CA TRP A 37 -0.18 -11.42 4.79
C TRP A 37 -1.23 -10.59 4.07
N LEU A 38 -0.86 -9.43 3.51
CA LEU A 38 -1.80 -8.62 2.73
C LEU A 38 -2.31 -9.39 1.51
N ARG A 39 -1.41 -10.10 0.81
CA ARG A 39 -1.78 -10.96 -0.31
C ARG A 39 -2.77 -12.03 0.12
N GLU A 40 -2.45 -12.79 1.16
CA GLU A 40 -3.28 -13.87 1.70
C GLU A 40 -4.65 -13.35 2.15
N ALA A 41 -4.70 -12.21 2.86
CA ALA A 41 -5.94 -11.60 3.32
C ALA A 41 -6.84 -11.18 2.15
N LEU A 42 -6.27 -10.57 1.12
CA LEU A 42 -7.01 -10.17 -0.09
C LEU A 42 -7.52 -11.39 -0.87
N ASP A 43 -6.73 -12.45 -0.98
CA ASP A 43 -7.13 -13.71 -1.62
C ASP A 43 -8.26 -14.39 -0.83
N ALA A 44 -8.13 -14.50 0.50
CA ALA A 44 -9.13 -15.11 1.38
C ALA A 44 -10.47 -14.35 1.37
N SER A 45 -10.44 -13.04 1.13
CA SER A 45 -11.65 -12.22 1.02
C SER A 45 -12.40 -12.39 -0.31
N GLY A 46 -11.83 -13.12 -1.29
CA GLY A 46 -12.45 -13.35 -2.61
C GLY A 46 -12.42 -12.13 -3.53
N ILE A 47 -11.63 -11.10 -3.22
CA ILE A 47 -11.49 -9.88 -4.02
C ILE A 47 -10.70 -10.20 -5.27
N ARG A 48 -11.34 -10.20 -6.45
CA ARG A 48 -10.68 -10.52 -7.72
C ARG A 48 -9.88 -9.35 -8.30
N TRP A 49 -10.54 -8.19 -8.47
CA TRP A 49 -9.98 -7.02 -9.12
C TRP A 49 -9.49 -6.01 -8.09
N ARG A 50 -8.21 -5.64 -8.17
CA ARG A 50 -7.53 -4.85 -7.13
C ARG A 50 -6.71 -3.74 -7.74
N VAL A 51 -6.82 -2.54 -7.18
CA VAL A 51 -5.86 -1.45 -7.33
C VAL A 51 -5.32 -1.14 -5.94
N ILE A 52 -4.04 -1.41 -5.73
CA ILE A 52 -3.38 -1.29 -4.44
C ILE A 52 -2.32 -0.21 -4.55
N VAL A 53 -2.46 0.82 -3.73
CA VAL A 53 -1.57 1.97 -3.69
C VAL A 53 -0.82 1.95 -2.36
N VAL A 54 0.50 1.84 -2.39
CA VAL A 54 1.34 1.75 -1.19
C VAL A 54 2.25 2.98 -1.10
N SER A 55 1.93 3.87 -0.18
CA SER A 55 2.69 5.08 0.14
C SER A 55 3.49 4.90 1.43
N SER A 56 4.62 4.20 1.32
CA SER A 56 5.61 4.02 2.38
C SER A 56 7.04 3.97 1.80
N CYS A 57 8.06 4.11 2.65
CA CYS A 57 9.45 3.85 2.24
C CYS A 57 9.60 2.40 1.78
N TYR A 58 10.41 2.16 0.74
CA TYR A 58 10.68 0.84 0.17
C TYR A 58 9.43 0.13 -0.37
N SER A 59 8.32 0.86 -0.58
CA SER A 59 7.02 0.31 -1.01
C SER A 59 7.07 -0.52 -2.29
N GLY A 60 8.08 -0.34 -3.15
CA GLY A 60 8.29 -1.18 -4.33
C GLY A 60 8.53 -2.66 -4.00
N SER A 61 8.93 -3.00 -2.78
CA SER A 61 9.12 -4.38 -2.31
C SER A 61 7.81 -5.19 -2.32
N PHE A 62 6.67 -4.53 -2.11
CA PHE A 62 5.34 -5.17 -2.16
C PHE A 62 4.90 -5.66 -3.55
N ILE A 63 5.58 -5.24 -4.62
CA ILE A 63 5.12 -5.51 -5.99
C ILE A 63 5.12 -7.01 -6.29
N ASP A 64 6.20 -7.72 -5.98
CA ASP A 64 6.36 -9.12 -6.38
C ASP A 64 5.32 -10.03 -5.70
N GLU A 65 5.02 -9.77 -4.42
CA GLU A 65 4.07 -10.55 -3.63
C GLU A 65 2.59 -10.27 -4.02
N LEU A 66 2.27 -9.00 -4.31
CA LEU A 66 0.91 -8.57 -4.68
C LEU A 66 0.60 -8.75 -6.17
N ALA A 67 1.60 -8.94 -7.02
CA ALA A 67 1.43 -9.04 -8.46
C ALA A 67 0.54 -10.23 -8.84
N SER A 68 -0.45 -9.95 -9.70
CA SER A 68 -1.29 -10.96 -10.33
C SER A 68 -1.93 -10.40 -11.61
N PRO A 69 -2.49 -11.24 -12.50
CA PRO A 69 -3.16 -10.76 -13.70
C PRO A 69 -4.34 -9.80 -13.48
N THR A 70 -4.84 -9.70 -12.24
CA THR A 70 -6.02 -8.89 -11.88
C THR A 70 -5.71 -7.81 -10.85
N THR A 71 -4.43 -7.53 -10.59
CA THR A 71 -4.00 -6.53 -9.60
C THR A 71 -3.09 -5.49 -10.23
N VAL A 72 -3.42 -4.21 -10.02
CA VAL A 72 -2.52 -3.09 -10.26
C VAL A 72 -1.90 -2.68 -8.94
N VAL A 73 -0.57 -2.63 -8.88
CA VAL A 73 0.18 -2.15 -7.71
C VAL A 73 0.87 -0.84 -8.07
N ILE A 74 0.67 0.19 -7.25
CA ILE A 74 1.26 1.53 -7.43
C ILE A 74 2.01 1.88 -6.16
N THR A 75 3.30 2.20 -6.27
CA THR A 75 4.17 2.41 -5.10
C THR A 75 4.80 3.79 -5.12
N ALA A 76 5.02 4.37 -3.93
CA ALA A 76 5.64 5.69 -3.78
C ALA A 76 7.16 5.68 -4.00
N SER A 77 7.78 4.50 -4.03
CA SER A 77 9.23 4.33 -4.17
C SER A 77 9.59 2.99 -4.79
N ALA A 78 10.84 2.87 -5.25
CA ALA A 78 11.43 1.57 -5.61
C ALA A 78 11.65 0.71 -4.35
N ALA A 79 11.87 -0.60 -4.54
CA ALA A 79 12.07 -1.54 -3.44
C ALA A 79 13.29 -1.22 -2.57
N ASP A 80 14.31 -0.57 -3.13
CA ASP A 80 15.59 -0.25 -2.49
C ASP A 80 15.73 1.23 -2.10
N LYS A 81 14.65 2.02 -2.18
CA LYS A 81 14.67 3.47 -1.93
C LYS A 81 13.59 3.90 -0.94
N ALA A 82 13.95 4.82 -0.06
CA ALA A 82 12.98 5.50 0.78
C ALA A 82 12.08 6.45 -0.05
N SER A 83 10.85 6.64 0.44
CA SER A 83 9.92 7.66 -0.07
C SER A 83 9.98 8.91 0.82
N PHE A 84 9.56 10.08 0.32
CA PHE A 84 9.76 11.36 1.00
C PHE A 84 8.52 12.27 0.96
N GLY A 85 8.57 13.35 1.75
CA GLY A 85 7.57 14.42 1.74
C GLY A 85 6.72 14.51 3.02
N CYS A 86 7.03 13.72 4.05
CA CYS A 86 6.46 13.91 5.39
C CYS A 86 7.17 15.07 6.09
N THR A 87 6.64 16.29 5.98
CA THR A 87 7.01 17.41 6.82
C THR A 87 5.82 17.82 7.68
N ASN A 88 6.07 18.53 8.79
CA ASN A 88 5.01 19.03 9.67
C ASN A 88 4.04 20.02 9.01
N THR A 89 4.40 20.54 7.84
CA THR A 89 3.59 21.48 7.05
C THR A 89 3.01 20.87 5.78
N ALA A 90 3.38 19.63 5.43
CA ALA A 90 2.91 18.98 4.22
C ALA A 90 1.50 18.39 4.45
N GLU A 91 0.57 18.67 3.53
CA GLU A 91 -0.75 18.03 3.53
C GLU A 91 -0.66 16.53 3.14
N MET A 92 0.27 16.18 2.26
CA MET A 92 0.56 14.81 1.82
C MET A 92 2.04 14.65 1.46
N THR A 93 2.50 13.39 1.40
CA THR A 93 3.82 13.01 0.84
C THR A 93 3.98 13.51 -0.60
N TYR A 94 5.20 13.54 -1.14
CA TYR A 94 5.41 13.99 -2.53
C TYR A 94 4.65 13.09 -3.52
N PHE A 95 4.65 11.78 -3.27
CA PHE A 95 3.85 10.84 -4.04
C PHE A 95 2.35 11.12 -3.89
N GLY A 96 1.84 11.30 -2.66
CA GLY A 96 0.43 11.60 -2.43
C GLY A 96 -0.04 12.88 -3.12
N GLN A 97 0.79 13.94 -3.12
CA GLN A 97 0.50 15.17 -3.85
C GLN A 97 0.40 14.93 -5.36
N ALA A 98 1.31 14.15 -5.93
CA ALA A 98 1.33 13.88 -7.36
C ALA A 98 0.20 12.95 -7.81
N PHE A 99 -0.10 11.91 -7.02
CA PHE A 99 -1.00 10.83 -7.41
C PHE A 99 -2.46 11.06 -7.00
N LEU A 100 -2.72 11.71 -5.85
CA LEU A 100 -4.09 11.88 -5.33
C LEU A 100 -4.64 13.31 -5.45
N LEU A 101 -3.80 14.33 -5.22
CA LEU A 101 -4.27 15.71 -5.16
C LEU A 101 -4.16 16.48 -6.49
N LYS A 102 -3.19 16.13 -7.33
CA LYS A 102 -2.91 16.81 -8.61
C LYS A 102 -3.04 15.89 -9.83
N ALA A 103 -3.82 14.82 -9.69
CA ALA A 103 -4.13 13.88 -10.77
C ALA A 103 -4.96 14.52 -11.88
#